data_AF-A0A8B6G137-F1
#
_entry.id   AF-A0A8B6G137-F1
#
_cell.length_a   1.000
_cell.length_b   1.000
_cell.length_c   1.000
_cell.angle_alpha   90.00
_cell.angle_beta   90.00
_cell.angle_gamma   90.00
#
_symmetry.space_group_name_H-M   'P 1'
#
loop_
_entity.id
_entity.type
_entity.pdbx_description
1 polymer ?
#
loop_
_entity_poly.entity_id
_entity_poly.type
_entity_poly.pdbx_seq_one_letter_code
_entity_poly.pdbx_strand_id
1 'polypeptide(L)'
;MIQLHVWLFILQAFVLFNTLLSTADITANEDASVTLKCRVKDIMPNITELNWTRSVEGTSVIVSQYARGGNITSPNLVFEHVKWTDGGSYKCIVKNSSGTMQTVETRLFVNATNMHPCRCEFRRKLEHWGSKLIPNKTRQELLKELKSELQEMKKDLEVNKTTLSSSIRKRTSAPDKRKSSERIGLAGAAFICIVVGLVVLIDVLIIVKFLTNSITFKNYRKMEREVVKDKNIRVMKKRFEKSEWNNEIPESTA
;
A
#
# COMPACT_ATOMS: atom_id res chain seq x y z
N MET A 1 11.02 -33.41 -52.16
CA MET A 1 9.68 -34.03 -52.06
C MET A 1 9.09 -33.95 -50.65
N ILE A 2 9.88 -34.13 -49.58
CA ILE A 2 9.40 -34.05 -48.18
C ILE A 2 9.05 -32.61 -47.77
N GLN A 3 9.80 -31.59 -48.21
CA GLN A 3 9.49 -30.20 -47.85
C GLN A 3 8.17 -29.66 -48.43
N LEU A 4 7.77 -30.11 -49.62
CA LEU A 4 6.48 -29.74 -50.21
C LEU A 4 5.29 -30.35 -49.45
N HIS A 5 5.45 -31.55 -48.88
CA HIS A 5 4.44 -32.18 -48.02
C HIS A 5 4.32 -31.51 -46.66
N VAL A 6 5.42 -31.04 -46.08
CA VAL A 6 5.42 -30.29 -44.82
C VAL A 6 4.74 -28.92 -45.03
N TRP A 7 5.03 -28.23 -46.12
CA TRP A 7 4.33 -26.99 -46.48
C TRP A 7 2.85 -27.21 -46.81
N LEU A 8 2.48 -28.31 -47.47
CA LEU A 8 1.07 -28.67 -47.69
C LEU A 8 0.33 -28.94 -46.38
N PHE A 9 0.96 -29.65 -45.44
CA PHE A 9 0.39 -29.90 -44.11
C PHE A 9 0.30 -28.64 -43.27
N ILE A 10 1.30 -27.74 -43.33
CA ILE A 10 1.26 -26.44 -42.64
C ILE A 10 0.22 -25.51 -43.27
N LEU A 11 0.07 -25.49 -44.60
CA LEU A 11 -0.98 -24.73 -45.28
C LEU A 11 -2.37 -25.30 -45.00
N GLN A 12 -2.54 -26.62 -44.95
CA GLN A 12 -3.81 -27.24 -44.53
C GLN A 12 -4.11 -26.96 -43.05
N ALA A 13 -3.10 -26.99 -42.17
CA ALA A 13 -3.26 -26.62 -40.76
C ALA A 13 -3.55 -25.11 -40.60
N PHE A 14 -2.98 -24.24 -41.43
CA PHE A 14 -3.25 -22.80 -41.44
C PHE A 14 -4.62 -22.46 -42.04
N VAL A 15 -5.10 -23.22 -43.03
CA VAL A 15 -6.47 -23.14 -43.56
C VAL A 15 -7.48 -23.68 -42.53
N LEU A 16 -7.12 -24.68 -41.72
CA LEU A 16 -7.95 -25.20 -40.62
C LEU A 16 -7.91 -24.32 -39.36
N PHE A 17 -6.90 -23.47 -39.16
CA PHE A 17 -6.90 -22.44 -38.11
C PHE A 17 -7.90 -21.30 -38.39
N ASN A 18 -8.45 -21.22 -39.61
CA ASN A 18 -9.46 -20.23 -40.01
C ASN A 18 -10.92 -20.69 -39.78
N THR A 19 -11.19 -21.87 -39.21
CA THR A 19 -12.56 -22.41 -39.13
C THR A 19 -13.32 -22.11 -37.84
N LEU A 20 -13.00 -20.99 -37.18
CA LEU A 20 -13.87 -20.33 -36.21
C LEU A 20 -13.96 -18.84 -36.53
N LEU A 21 -14.71 -18.52 -37.60
CA LEU A 21 -14.98 -17.14 -37.97
C LEU A 21 -16.21 -16.64 -37.21
N SER A 22 -15.98 -15.72 -36.26
CA SER A 22 -17.03 -14.84 -35.75
C SER A 22 -17.25 -13.69 -36.74
N THR A 23 -18.42 -13.06 -36.70
CA THR A 23 -18.73 -11.88 -37.54
C THR A 23 -17.76 -10.73 -37.27
N ALA A 24 -17.54 -9.84 -38.24
CA ALA A 24 -16.85 -8.56 -38.00
C ALA A 24 -17.62 -7.73 -36.94
N ASP A 25 -17.02 -6.65 -36.44
CA ASP A 25 -17.66 -5.75 -35.47
C ASP A 25 -19.06 -5.32 -35.95
N ILE A 26 -20.05 -5.43 -35.07
CA ILE A 26 -21.45 -5.16 -35.36
C ILE A 26 -21.86 -3.88 -34.64
N THR A 27 -22.51 -2.98 -35.36
CA THR A 27 -23.20 -1.83 -34.76
C THR A 27 -24.70 -2.04 -34.88
N ALA A 28 -25.40 -1.95 -33.75
CA ALA A 28 -26.84 -2.16 -33.67
C ALA A 28 -27.50 -1.12 -32.80
N ASN A 29 -28.78 -0.87 -33.00
CA ASN A 29 -29.56 0.05 -32.19
C ASN A 29 -30.19 -0.70 -30.99
N GLU A 30 -30.47 -0.01 -29.89
CA GLU A 30 -31.21 -0.58 -28.77
C GLU A 30 -32.61 -1.06 -29.21
N ASP A 31 -33.06 -2.16 -28.61
CA ASP A 31 -34.22 -2.98 -29.00
C ASP A 31 -34.16 -3.61 -30.40
N ALA A 32 -33.06 -3.47 -31.14
CA ALA A 32 -32.86 -4.21 -32.37
C ALA A 32 -32.50 -5.68 -32.10
N SER A 33 -32.82 -6.54 -33.07
CA SER A 33 -32.41 -7.94 -33.05
C SER A 33 -31.03 -8.12 -33.68
N VAL A 34 -30.08 -8.67 -32.92
CA VAL A 34 -28.68 -8.89 -33.36
C VAL A 34 -28.33 -10.37 -33.28
N THR A 35 -27.63 -10.88 -34.29
CA THR A 35 -27.13 -12.26 -34.33
C THR A 35 -25.62 -12.28 -34.48
N LEU A 36 -24.93 -12.79 -33.45
CA LEU A 36 -23.52 -13.13 -33.52
C LEU A 36 -23.38 -14.53 -34.10
N LYS A 37 -22.73 -14.65 -35.27
CA LYS A 37 -22.58 -15.95 -35.93
C LYS A 37 -21.35 -16.67 -35.40
N CYS A 38 -21.52 -17.92 -34.98
CA CYS A 38 -20.41 -18.85 -34.71
C CYS A 38 -20.49 -19.96 -35.74
N ARG A 39 -19.59 -19.93 -36.73
CA ARG A 39 -19.48 -21.00 -37.73
C ARG A 39 -18.52 -22.05 -37.21
N VAL A 40 -19.09 -23.18 -36.82
CA VAL A 40 -18.34 -24.34 -36.40
C VAL A 40 -18.33 -25.34 -37.56
N LYS A 41 -17.16 -25.59 -38.15
CA LYS A 41 -17.01 -26.52 -39.27
C LYS A 41 -15.89 -27.51 -38.99
N ASP A 42 -16.15 -28.78 -39.30
CA ASP A 42 -15.14 -29.85 -39.34
C ASP A 42 -14.34 -30.03 -38.03
N ILE A 43 -15.00 -29.97 -36.87
CA ILE A 43 -14.39 -30.31 -35.58
C ILE A 43 -14.50 -31.83 -35.36
N MET A 44 -13.37 -32.49 -35.21
CA MET A 44 -13.27 -33.93 -34.90
C MET A 44 -12.48 -34.15 -33.61
N PRO A 45 -12.95 -35.01 -32.68
CA PRO A 45 -14.29 -35.62 -32.60
C PRO A 45 -15.45 -34.60 -32.41
N ASN A 46 -16.70 -35.05 -32.28
CA ASN A 46 -17.85 -34.14 -32.20
C ASN A 46 -17.79 -33.21 -30.98
N ILE A 47 -18.31 -31.99 -31.15
CA ILE A 47 -18.39 -30.97 -30.10
C ILE A 47 -19.12 -31.53 -28.87
N THR A 48 -18.51 -31.35 -27.69
CA THR A 48 -19.10 -31.75 -26.42
C THR A 48 -19.70 -30.57 -25.66
N GLU A 49 -19.22 -29.36 -25.90
CA GLU A 49 -19.64 -28.15 -25.20
C GLU A 49 -19.45 -26.91 -26.09
N LEU A 50 -20.42 -25.99 -26.07
CA LEU A 50 -20.35 -24.70 -26.77
C LEU A 50 -20.87 -23.62 -25.84
N ASN A 51 -20.03 -22.63 -25.55
CA ASN A 51 -20.35 -21.51 -24.67
C ASN A 51 -19.95 -20.17 -25.32
N TRP A 52 -20.67 -19.11 -24.98
CA TRP A 52 -20.30 -17.75 -25.34
C TRP A 52 -19.77 -16.99 -24.13
N THR A 53 -18.69 -16.25 -24.33
CA THR A 53 -18.14 -15.35 -23.33
C THR A 53 -18.17 -13.92 -23.83
N ARG A 54 -18.45 -12.98 -22.92
CA ARG A 54 -18.42 -11.55 -23.14
C ARG A 54 -17.35 -10.93 -22.27
N SER A 55 -16.43 -10.20 -22.87
CA SER A 55 -15.43 -9.39 -22.19
C SER A 55 -15.89 -7.93 -22.13
N VAL A 56 -15.96 -7.40 -20.91
CA VAL A 56 -16.21 -5.97 -20.63
C VAL A 56 -15.05 -5.47 -19.78
N GLU A 57 -14.30 -4.49 -20.29
CA GLU A 57 -13.19 -3.86 -19.55
C GLU A 57 -12.17 -4.87 -18.98
N GLY A 58 -11.93 -5.98 -19.69
CA GLY A 58 -10.99 -7.04 -19.29
C GLY A 58 -11.57 -8.15 -18.42
N THR A 59 -12.84 -8.06 -18.00
CA THR A 59 -13.53 -9.13 -17.25
C THR A 59 -14.36 -9.98 -18.20
N SER A 60 -14.09 -11.29 -18.25
CA SER A 60 -14.86 -12.25 -19.07
C SER A 60 -16.00 -12.86 -18.28
N VAL A 61 -17.23 -12.77 -18.82
CA VAL A 61 -18.46 -13.29 -18.22
C VAL A 61 -19.12 -14.27 -19.19
N ILE A 62 -19.63 -15.41 -18.70
CA ILE A 62 -20.37 -16.37 -19.51
C ILE A 62 -21.76 -15.80 -19.84
N VAL A 63 -22.14 -15.83 -21.11
CA VAL A 63 -23.40 -15.28 -21.60
C VAL A 63 -24.39 -16.43 -21.74
N SER A 64 -25.22 -16.66 -20.72
CA SER A 64 -26.17 -17.80 -20.73
C SER A 64 -27.61 -17.43 -20.39
N GLN A 65 -27.87 -16.31 -19.72
CA GLN A 65 -29.15 -16.13 -19.02
C GLN A 65 -30.23 -15.33 -19.79
N TYR A 66 -29.94 -14.72 -20.94
CA TYR A 66 -30.92 -13.87 -21.67
C TYR A 66 -30.84 -13.87 -23.20
N ALA A 67 -29.89 -14.61 -23.81
CA ALA A 67 -29.75 -14.70 -25.26
C ALA A 67 -30.33 -16.04 -25.77
N ARG A 68 -30.89 -16.06 -26.98
CA ARG A 68 -31.33 -17.31 -27.62
C ARG A 68 -30.18 -17.96 -28.39
N GLY A 69 -30.21 -19.29 -28.47
CA GLY A 69 -29.19 -20.09 -29.14
C GLY A 69 -27.94 -20.23 -28.29
N GLY A 70 -26.76 -20.06 -28.90
CA GLY A 70 -25.47 -20.15 -28.23
C GLY A 70 -25.16 -21.52 -27.62
N ASN A 71 -25.70 -22.59 -28.21
CA ASN A 71 -25.51 -23.98 -27.76
C ASN A 71 -25.07 -24.88 -28.93
N ILE A 72 -24.91 -26.19 -28.68
CA ILE A 72 -24.41 -27.14 -29.69
C ILE A 72 -25.37 -27.30 -30.88
N THR A 73 -26.69 -27.21 -30.65
CA THR A 73 -27.71 -27.37 -31.71
C THR A 73 -27.93 -26.08 -32.52
N SER A 74 -27.69 -24.93 -31.92
CA SER A 74 -27.82 -23.60 -32.49
C SER A 74 -26.64 -22.72 -32.04
N PRO A 75 -25.51 -22.75 -32.77
CA PRO A 75 -24.25 -22.13 -32.32
C PRO A 75 -24.28 -20.59 -32.33
N ASN A 76 -25.19 -20.00 -33.10
CA ASN A 76 -25.34 -18.55 -33.19
C ASN A 76 -26.00 -17.99 -31.92
N LEU A 77 -25.48 -16.86 -31.44
CA LEU A 77 -26.05 -16.14 -30.30
C LEU A 77 -26.95 -15.03 -30.82
N VAL A 78 -28.23 -15.05 -30.42
CA VAL A 78 -29.24 -14.09 -30.88
C VAL A 78 -29.77 -13.29 -29.70
N PHE A 79 -29.70 -11.97 -29.83
CA PHE A 79 -30.35 -11.01 -28.93
C PHE A 79 -31.56 -10.44 -29.67
N GLU A 80 -32.79 -10.68 -29.17
CA GLU A 80 -34.01 -10.13 -29.80
C GLU A 80 -34.23 -8.65 -29.46
N HIS A 81 -33.97 -8.28 -28.20
CA HIS A 81 -34.08 -6.92 -27.68
C HIS A 81 -32.74 -6.52 -27.07
N VAL A 82 -31.83 -6.02 -27.90
CA VAL A 82 -30.48 -5.63 -27.45
C VAL A 82 -30.57 -4.40 -26.55
N LYS A 83 -29.93 -4.48 -25.37
CA LYS A 83 -29.81 -3.36 -24.44
C LYS A 83 -28.45 -2.70 -24.59
N TRP A 84 -28.33 -1.42 -24.22
CA TRP A 84 -27.02 -0.76 -24.15
C TRP A 84 -26.00 -1.55 -23.30
N THR A 85 -26.45 -2.20 -22.23
CA THR A 85 -25.59 -3.01 -21.34
C THR A 85 -25.02 -4.25 -21.99
N ASP A 86 -25.53 -4.65 -23.15
CA ASP A 86 -25.10 -5.85 -23.87
C ASP A 86 -23.89 -5.56 -24.77
N GLY A 87 -23.49 -4.29 -24.90
CA GLY A 87 -22.23 -3.92 -25.56
C GLY A 87 -21.02 -4.62 -24.94
N GLY A 88 -20.05 -5.01 -25.77
CA GLY A 88 -18.85 -5.72 -25.33
C GLY A 88 -18.18 -6.53 -26.42
N SER A 89 -17.07 -7.18 -26.08
CA SER A 89 -16.35 -8.10 -26.97
C SER A 89 -16.82 -9.53 -26.73
N TYR A 90 -17.31 -10.21 -27.76
CA TYR A 90 -17.85 -11.56 -27.66
C TYR A 90 -16.92 -12.59 -28.31
N LYS A 91 -16.84 -13.78 -27.69
CA LYS A 91 -16.09 -14.92 -28.19
C LYS A 91 -16.89 -16.21 -28.02
N CYS A 92 -16.95 -17.01 -29.08
CA CYS A 92 -17.54 -18.34 -29.04
C CYS A 92 -16.42 -19.33 -28.68
N ILE A 93 -16.65 -20.12 -27.63
CA ILE A 93 -15.72 -21.11 -27.11
C ILE A 93 -16.35 -22.48 -27.33
N VAL A 94 -15.66 -23.32 -28.09
CA VAL A 94 -16.09 -24.68 -28.44
C VAL A 94 -15.11 -25.66 -27.84
N LYS A 95 -15.61 -26.67 -27.14
CA LYS A 95 -14.79 -27.69 -26.50
C LYS A 95 -15.18 -29.08 -26.99
N ASN A 96 -14.18 -29.92 -27.05
CA ASN A 96 -14.25 -31.29 -27.48
C ASN A 96 -13.25 -32.13 -26.66
N SER A 97 -13.29 -33.46 -26.76
CA SER A 97 -12.37 -34.35 -26.04
C SER A 97 -10.89 -34.09 -26.40
N SER A 98 -10.60 -33.55 -27.59
CA SER A 98 -9.24 -33.19 -28.00
C SER A 98 -8.76 -31.82 -27.55
N GLY A 99 -9.64 -30.93 -27.05
CA GLY A 99 -9.22 -29.59 -26.62
C GLY A 99 -10.30 -28.52 -26.72
N THR A 100 -9.89 -27.27 -26.51
CA THR A 100 -10.75 -26.08 -26.57
C THR A 100 -10.30 -25.17 -27.71
N MET A 101 -11.25 -24.71 -28.51
CA MET A 101 -11.03 -23.78 -29.61
C MET A 101 -11.90 -22.54 -29.39
N GLN A 102 -11.43 -21.37 -29.83
CA GLN A 102 -12.15 -20.11 -29.62
C GLN A 102 -12.13 -19.26 -30.90
N THR A 103 -13.18 -18.45 -31.12
CA THR A 103 -13.21 -17.49 -32.24
C THR A 103 -12.34 -16.26 -31.96
N VAL A 104 -12.15 -15.45 -33.01
CA VAL A 104 -11.71 -14.05 -32.86
C VAL A 104 -12.75 -13.27 -32.05
N GLU A 105 -12.31 -12.19 -31.41
CA GLU A 105 -13.20 -11.29 -30.66
C GLU A 105 -13.99 -10.41 -31.62
N THR A 106 -15.31 -10.41 -31.46
CA THR A 106 -16.24 -9.54 -32.19
C THR A 106 -16.80 -8.50 -31.25
N ARG A 107 -16.67 -7.21 -31.58
CA ARG A 107 -17.26 -6.15 -30.76
C ARG A 107 -18.69 -5.87 -31.20
N LEU A 108 -19.58 -5.84 -30.21
CA LEU A 108 -20.94 -5.34 -30.38
C LEU A 108 -21.02 -3.91 -29.86
N PHE A 109 -21.22 -2.96 -30.78
CA PHE A 109 -21.53 -1.57 -30.48
C PHE A 109 -23.04 -1.39 -30.49
N VAL A 110 -23.60 -0.99 -29.36
CA VAL A 110 -25.04 -0.72 -29.25
C VAL A 110 -25.25 0.78 -29.23
N ASN A 111 -26.00 1.34 -30.17
CA ASN A 111 -26.43 2.73 -30.14
C ASN A 111 -27.70 2.83 -29.31
N ALA A 112 -27.63 3.51 -28.16
CA ALA A 112 -28.80 3.80 -27.35
C ALA A 112 -29.77 4.68 -28.16
N THR A 113 -30.93 4.13 -28.54
CA THR A 113 -31.97 4.88 -29.27
C THR A 113 -32.81 5.72 -28.33
N ASN A 114 -32.96 5.27 -27.08
CA ASN A 114 -33.60 6.00 -26.01
C ASN A 114 -32.74 5.89 -24.77
N MET A 115 -31.77 6.80 -24.64
CA MET A 115 -31.03 6.99 -23.40
C MET A 115 -32.05 7.18 -22.28
N HIS A 116 -32.17 6.17 -21.41
CA HIS A 116 -33.13 6.16 -20.31
C HIS A 116 -33.07 7.51 -19.58
N PRO A 117 -34.21 8.15 -19.25
CA PRO A 117 -34.27 9.53 -18.74
C PRO A 117 -33.34 9.80 -17.55
N CYS A 118 -33.04 8.77 -16.77
CA CYS A 118 -32.11 8.83 -15.63
C CYS A 118 -30.62 9.03 -16.01
N ARG A 119 -30.19 8.73 -17.24
CA ARG A 119 -28.79 8.95 -17.69
C ARG A 119 -28.61 10.24 -18.50
N CYS A 120 -29.69 10.77 -19.09
CA CYS A 120 -29.75 12.13 -19.65
C CYS A 120 -29.53 13.17 -18.55
N GLU A 121 -30.15 12.97 -17.39
CA GLU A 121 -29.98 13.85 -16.24
C GLU A 121 -28.52 13.88 -15.76
N PHE A 122 -27.85 12.72 -15.70
CA PHE A 122 -26.47 12.63 -15.28
C PHE A 122 -25.49 13.24 -16.30
N ARG A 123 -25.68 13.01 -17.60
CA ARG A 123 -24.83 13.63 -18.64
C ARG A 123 -25.02 15.15 -18.69
N ARG A 124 -26.26 15.64 -18.61
CA ARG A 124 -26.54 17.09 -18.55
C ARG A 124 -26.00 17.72 -17.27
N LYS A 125 -26.09 17.03 -16.12
CA LYS A 125 -25.44 17.46 -14.88
C LYS A 125 -23.92 17.51 -15.06
N LEU A 126 -23.28 16.49 -15.65
CA LEU A 126 -21.84 16.53 -15.92
C LEU A 126 -21.42 17.69 -16.84
N GLU A 127 -22.19 18.00 -17.88
CA GLU A 127 -21.91 19.14 -18.78
C GLU A 127 -22.18 20.50 -18.11
N HIS A 128 -23.25 20.59 -17.31
CA HIS A 128 -23.61 21.79 -16.55
C HIS A 128 -22.61 22.08 -15.41
N TRP A 129 -22.22 21.06 -14.65
CA TRP A 129 -21.18 21.19 -13.63
C TRP A 129 -19.79 21.27 -14.24
N GLY A 130 -19.53 20.63 -15.38
CA GLY A 130 -18.24 20.72 -16.09
C GLY A 130 -17.96 22.12 -16.61
N SER A 131 -18.95 22.79 -17.19
CA SER A 131 -18.84 24.21 -17.57
C SER A 131 -18.75 25.16 -16.36
N LYS A 132 -19.26 24.75 -15.19
CA LYS A 132 -19.20 25.52 -13.93
C LYS A 132 -17.93 25.28 -13.10
N LEU A 133 -17.28 24.13 -13.27
CA LEU A 133 -16.07 23.69 -12.55
C LEU A 133 -14.79 23.82 -13.37
N ILE A 134 -14.88 24.22 -14.63
CA ILE A 134 -13.74 24.67 -15.43
C ILE A 134 -13.80 26.21 -15.50
N PRO A 135 -13.39 26.92 -14.43
CA PRO A 135 -12.89 28.27 -14.63
C PRO A 135 -11.67 28.18 -15.56
N ASN A 136 -11.23 29.32 -16.09
CA ASN A 136 -10.08 29.43 -16.98
C ASN A 136 -8.76 29.13 -16.22
N LYS A 137 -8.65 27.92 -15.69
CA LYS A 137 -7.69 27.45 -14.68
C LYS A 137 -6.95 26.28 -15.27
N THR A 138 -5.64 26.28 -15.09
CA THR A 138 -4.78 25.28 -15.70
C THR A 138 -4.96 23.92 -15.01
N ARG A 139 -4.66 22.83 -15.73
CA ARG A 139 -4.71 21.46 -15.19
C ARG A 139 -3.87 21.31 -13.90
N GLN A 140 -2.77 22.04 -13.77
CA GLN A 140 -1.90 21.97 -12.59
C GLN A 140 -2.56 22.60 -11.35
N GLU A 141 -3.22 23.73 -11.52
CA GLU A 141 -3.93 24.41 -10.44
C GLU A 141 -5.17 23.62 -9.99
N LEU A 142 -5.86 22.96 -10.93
CA LEU A 142 -6.99 22.07 -10.64
C LEU A 142 -6.55 20.84 -9.81
N LEU A 143 -5.41 20.23 -10.15
CA LEU A 143 -4.87 19.10 -9.41
C LEU A 143 -4.40 19.47 -8.00
N LYS A 144 -3.94 20.71 -7.80
CA LYS A 144 -3.53 21.21 -6.49
C LYS A 144 -4.74 21.39 -5.56
N GLU A 145 -5.81 21.99 -6.08
CA GLU A 145 -7.06 22.22 -5.34
C GLU A 145 -7.81 20.92 -5.04
N LEU A 146 -7.89 20.00 -6.01
CA LEU A 146 -8.52 18.69 -5.79
C LEU A 146 -7.79 17.87 -4.72
N LYS A 147 -6.45 17.96 -4.68
CA LYS A 147 -5.66 17.26 -3.66
C LYS A 147 -5.88 17.81 -2.26
N SER A 148 -6.03 19.13 -2.09
CA SER A 148 -6.30 19.72 -0.77
C SER A 148 -7.68 19.32 -0.25
N GLU A 149 -8.71 19.34 -1.10
CA GLU A 149 -10.07 18.90 -0.75
C GLU A 149 -10.11 17.42 -0.35
N LEU A 150 -9.38 16.56 -1.07
CA LEU A 150 -9.25 15.13 -0.71
C LEU A 150 -8.59 14.94 0.65
N GLN A 151 -7.61 15.77 1.01
CA GLN A 151 -6.94 15.69 2.31
C GLN A 151 -7.85 16.19 3.44
N GLU A 152 -8.65 17.20 3.18
CA GLU A 152 -9.64 17.71 4.12
C GLU A 152 -10.74 16.69 4.39
N MET A 153 -11.35 16.14 3.34
CA MET A 153 -12.31 15.04 3.48
C MET A 153 -11.69 13.83 4.21
N LYS A 154 -10.43 13.47 3.91
CA LYS A 154 -9.75 12.38 4.61
C LYS A 154 -9.57 12.67 6.11
N LYS A 155 -9.29 13.91 6.47
CA LYS A 155 -9.13 14.37 7.85
C LYS A 155 -10.46 14.32 8.60
N ASP A 156 -11.54 14.71 7.93
CA ASP A 156 -12.90 14.67 8.50
C ASP A 156 -13.41 13.23 8.66
N LEU A 157 -12.98 12.31 7.78
CA LEU A 157 -13.27 10.88 7.88
C LEU A 157 -12.27 10.10 8.77
N GLU A 158 -11.22 10.74 9.31
CA GLU A 158 -10.26 10.07 10.19
C GLU A 158 -10.89 9.87 11.59
N VAL A 159 -11.44 8.67 11.79
CA VAL A 159 -12.11 8.31 13.04
C VAL A 159 -11.14 8.37 14.22
N ASN A 160 -11.56 9.03 15.30
CA ASN A 160 -10.77 9.18 16.51
C ASN A 160 -10.53 7.84 17.23
N LYS A 161 -9.31 7.32 17.09
CA LYS A 161 -8.85 6.03 17.60
C LYS A 161 -8.93 5.91 19.12
N THR A 162 -8.95 7.00 19.89
CA THR A 162 -9.02 6.96 21.37
C THR A 162 -10.44 6.73 21.87
N THR A 163 -11.45 7.16 21.10
CA THR A 163 -12.88 6.97 21.39
C THR A 163 -13.44 5.66 20.83
N LEU A 164 -12.67 4.93 20.03
CA LEU A 164 -13.12 3.69 19.42
C LEU A 164 -13.42 2.63 20.49
N SER A 165 -14.57 1.96 20.36
CA SER A 165 -14.98 0.88 21.24
C SER A 165 -13.96 -0.27 21.29
N SER A 166 -13.16 -0.46 20.24
CA SER A 166 -12.06 -1.46 20.23
C SER A 166 -10.86 -1.02 21.09
N SER A 167 -10.51 0.26 21.09
CA SER A 167 -9.44 0.84 21.92
C SER A 167 -9.84 0.89 23.39
N ILE A 168 -11.09 1.24 23.67
CA ILE A 168 -11.65 1.23 25.03
C ILE A 168 -11.60 -0.20 25.60
N ARG A 169 -12.11 -1.19 24.85
CA ARG A 169 -12.13 -2.61 25.28
C ARG A 169 -10.74 -3.21 25.50
N LYS A 170 -9.68 -2.69 24.85
CA LYS A 170 -8.29 -3.13 25.10
C LYS A 170 -7.68 -2.54 26.37
N ARG A 171 -8.16 -1.39 26.84
CA ARG A 171 -7.60 -0.69 28.01
C ARG A 171 -8.37 -0.92 29.30
N THR A 172 -9.58 -1.46 29.25
CA THR A 172 -10.38 -1.73 30.45
C THR A 172 -10.46 -3.23 30.70
N SER A 173 -9.75 -3.72 31.72
CA SER A 173 -10.04 -5.03 32.30
C SER A 173 -11.41 -5.01 32.97
N ALA A 174 -12.10 -6.14 33.02
CA ALA A 174 -13.36 -6.24 33.75
C ALA A 174 -13.12 -5.90 35.24
N PRO A 175 -13.97 -5.07 35.87
CA PRO A 175 -13.84 -4.77 37.29
C PRO A 175 -14.21 -6.01 38.12
N ASP A 176 -13.20 -6.74 38.59
CA ASP A 176 -13.38 -7.91 39.44
C ASP A 176 -13.53 -7.50 40.91
N LYS A 177 -14.76 -7.50 41.44
CA LYS A 177 -15.08 -7.24 42.86
C LYS A 177 -14.65 -8.38 43.81
N ARG A 178 -13.89 -9.37 43.32
CA ARG A 178 -13.52 -10.55 44.12
C ARG A 178 -12.44 -10.15 45.13
N LYS A 179 -12.75 -10.23 46.44
CA LYS A 179 -11.82 -9.91 47.54
C LYS A 179 -10.47 -10.66 47.48
N SER A 180 -10.40 -11.79 46.78
CA SER A 180 -9.14 -12.52 46.55
C SER A 180 -8.25 -11.82 45.52
N SER A 181 -8.83 -11.31 44.43
CA SER A 181 -8.10 -10.64 43.35
C SER A 181 -7.48 -9.32 43.82
N GLU A 182 -8.24 -8.52 44.56
CA GLU A 182 -7.77 -7.25 45.15
C GLU A 182 -6.57 -7.45 46.10
N ARG A 183 -6.66 -8.46 46.99
CA ARG A 183 -5.60 -8.76 47.96
C ARG A 183 -4.33 -9.29 47.29
N ILE A 184 -4.46 -10.15 46.29
CA ILE A 184 -3.30 -10.69 45.55
C ILE A 184 -2.62 -9.60 44.73
N GLY A 185 -3.40 -8.72 44.09
CA GLY A 185 -2.86 -7.57 43.34
C GLY A 185 -2.07 -6.60 44.23
N LEU A 186 -2.61 -6.26 45.40
CA LEU A 186 -1.93 -5.39 46.37
C LEU A 186 -0.65 -6.03 46.92
N ALA A 187 -0.68 -7.32 47.29
CA ALA A 187 0.50 -8.03 47.78
C ALA A 187 1.62 -8.09 46.73
N GLY A 188 1.26 -8.36 45.47
CA GLY A 188 2.20 -8.36 44.35
C GLY A 188 2.82 -6.98 44.08
N ALA A 189 2.00 -5.93 44.07
CA ALA A 189 2.48 -4.56 43.88
C ALA A 189 3.43 -4.13 45.00
N ALA A 190 3.09 -4.44 46.26
CA ALA A 190 3.94 -4.16 47.41
C ALA A 190 5.30 -4.86 47.30
N PHE A 191 5.31 -6.14 46.92
CA PHE A 191 6.54 -6.91 46.76
C PHE A 191 7.45 -6.31 45.67
N ILE A 192 6.88 -5.96 44.51
CA ILE A 192 7.64 -5.35 43.40
C ILE A 192 8.22 -4.00 43.82
N CYS A 193 7.43 -3.14 44.47
CA CYS A 193 7.89 -1.84 44.94
C CYS A 193 9.02 -1.96 45.98
N ILE A 194 8.95 -2.93 46.89
CA ILE A 194 10.00 -3.16 47.89
C ILE A 194 11.30 -3.61 47.21
N VAL A 195 11.23 -4.59 46.32
CA VAL A 195 12.42 -5.13 45.64
C VAL A 195 13.10 -4.04 44.79
N VAL A 196 12.33 -3.30 43.99
CA VAL A 196 12.86 -2.20 43.18
C VAL A 196 13.41 -1.08 44.05
N GLY A 197 12.71 -0.75 45.15
CA GLY A 197 13.18 0.25 46.11
C GLY A 197 14.53 -0.11 46.74
N LEU A 198 14.75 -1.39 47.08
CA LEU A 198 16.01 -1.87 47.61
C LEU A 198 17.15 -1.80 46.59
N VAL A 199 16.89 -2.16 45.32
CA VAL A 199 17.90 -2.05 44.24
C VAL A 199 18.31 -0.59 44.05
N VAL A 200 17.33 0.32 43.94
CA VAL A 200 17.59 1.75 43.78
C VAL A 200 18.34 2.33 44.99
N LEU A 201 18.01 1.89 46.21
CA LEU A 201 18.73 2.32 47.42
C LEU A 201 20.21 1.94 47.37
N ILE A 202 20.52 0.70 46.98
CA ILE A 202 21.91 0.22 46.86
C ILE A 202 22.66 1.05 45.81
N ASP A 203 22.04 1.29 44.64
CA ASP A 203 22.63 2.11 43.59
C ASP A 203 22.91 3.55 44.06
N VAL A 204 21.96 4.17 44.76
CA VAL A 204 22.12 5.53 45.31
C VAL A 204 23.26 5.58 46.32
N LEU A 205 23.38 4.60 47.22
CA LEU A 205 24.48 4.56 48.20
C LEU A 205 25.84 4.42 47.51
N ILE A 206 25.95 3.59 46.47
CA ILE A 206 27.17 3.43 45.67
C ILE A 206 27.52 4.75 44.98
N ILE A 207 26.54 5.41 44.37
CA ILE A 207 26.73 6.70 43.68
C ILE A 207 27.17 7.79 44.65
N VAL A 208 26.53 7.92 45.81
CA VAL A 208 26.90 8.93 46.82
C VAL A 208 28.31 8.69 47.34
N LYS A 209 28.68 7.43 47.62
CA LYS A 209 30.06 7.07 48.01
C LYS A 209 31.07 7.40 46.92
N PHE A 210 30.73 7.15 45.66
CA PHE A 210 31.59 7.49 44.53
C PHE A 210 31.76 9.01 44.37
N LEU A 211 30.68 9.78 44.48
CA LEU A 211 30.71 11.24 44.35
C LEU A 211 31.50 11.89 45.49
N THR A 212 31.27 11.47 46.74
CA THR A 212 32.02 11.97 47.90
C THR A 212 33.51 11.65 47.80
N ASN A 213 33.87 10.42 47.42
CA ASN A 213 35.27 10.05 47.21
C ASN A 213 35.93 10.85 46.08
N SER A 214 35.19 11.10 44.99
CA SER A 214 35.67 11.91 43.86
C SER A 214 35.97 13.37 44.26
N ILE A 215 35.12 13.96 45.11
CA ILE A 215 35.33 15.31 45.65
C ILE A 215 36.54 15.34 46.58
N THR A 216 36.66 14.38 47.50
CA THR A 216 37.80 14.26 48.42
C THR A 216 39.12 14.11 47.65
N PHE A 217 39.15 13.26 46.62
CA PHE A 217 40.33 13.08 45.77
C PHE A 217 40.70 14.35 45.00
N LYS A 218 39.72 15.11 44.49
CA LYS A 218 39.95 16.42 43.86
C LYS A 218 40.54 17.44 44.85
N ASN A 219 40.04 17.46 46.09
CA ASN A 219 40.55 18.33 47.14
C ASN A 219 41.99 17.95 47.54
N TYR A 220 42.29 16.66 47.64
CA TYR A 220 43.64 16.16 47.90
C TYR A 220 44.64 16.60 46.82
N ARG A 221 44.32 16.38 45.53
CA ARG A 221 45.18 16.86 44.42
C ARG A 221 45.29 18.38 44.34
N LYS A 222 44.30 19.13 44.82
CA LYS A 222 44.39 20.60 44.90
C LYS A 222 45.41 21.00 45.97
N MET A 223 45.31 20.42 47.16
CA MET A 223 46.25 20.68 48.26
C MET A 223 47.68 20.30 47.86
N GLU A 224 47.88 19.16 47.20
CA GLU A 224 49.19 18.74 46.72
C GLU A 224 49.85 19.78 45.79
N ARG A 225 49.07 20.37 44.87
CA ARG A 225 49.57 21.43 43.98
C ARG A 225 49.94 22.71 44.73
N GLU A 226 49.17 23.10 45.74
CA GLU A 226 49.49 24.27 46.58
C GLU A 226 50.77 24.04 47.40
N VAL A 227 50.94 22.86 47.98
CA VAL A 227 52.16 22.49 48.74
C VAL A 227 53.40 22.47 47.83
N VAL A 228 53.29 21.92 46.62
CA VAL A 228 54.40 21.93 45.64
C VAL A 228 54.73 23.37 45.21
N LYS A 229 53.71 24.21 44.98
CA LYS A 229 53.90 25.62 44.62
C LYS A 229 54.64 26.38 45.73
N ASP A 230 54.24 26.18 46.99
CA ASP A 230 54.88 26.81 48.15
C ASP A 230 56.34 26.35 48.34
N LYS A 231 56.63 25.05 48.16
CA LYS A 231 58.01 24.54 48.16
C LYS A 231 58.85 25.20 47.05
N ASN A 232 58.31 25.31 45.84
CA ASN A 232 59.02 25.94 44.72
C ASN A 232 59.29 27.43 44.98
N ILE A 233 58.33 28.17 45.54
CA ILE A 233 58.52 29.59 45.92
C ILE A 233 59.64 29.72 46.96
N ARG A 234 59.66 28.88 48.00
CA ARG A 234 60.73 28.90 49.01
C ARG A 234 62.11 28.62 48.42
N VAL A 235 62.21 27.72 47.45
CA VAL A 235 63.48 27.44 46.75
C VAL A 235 63.92 28.63 45.88
N MET A 236 63.00 29.27 45.16
CA MET A 236 63.31 30.45 44.37
C MET A 236 63.78 31.63 45.23
N LYS A 237 63.13 31.88 46.38
CA LYS A 237 63.54 32.96 47.29
C LYS A 237 64.98 32.78 47.79
N LYS A 238 65.34 31.55 48.19
CA LYS A 238 66.73 31.22 48.59
C LYS A 238 67.74 31.43 47.46
N ARG A 239 67.34 31.19 46.21
CA ARG A 239 68.21 31.40 45.04
C ARG A 239 68.40 32.89 44.75
N PHE A 240 67.35 33.70 44.91
CA PHE A 240 67.39 35.14 44.73
C PHE A 240 68.26 35.84 45.80
N GLU A 241 68.06 35.50 47.09
CA GLU A 241 68.90 36.00 48.19
C GLU A 241 70.39 35.65 47.97
N LYS A 242 70.67 34.47 47.41
CA LYS A 242 72.04 34.06 47.06
C LYS A 242 72.63 34.84 45.88
N SER A 243 71.83 35.22 44.88
CA SER A 243 72.31 36.07 43.78
C SER A 243 72.57 37.50 44.23
N GLU A 244 71.78 38.02 45.17
CA GLU A 244 71.95 39.35 45.74
C GLU A 244 73.26 39.44 46.55
N TRP A 245 73.54 38.44 47.38
CA TRP A 245 74.83 38.30 48.09
C TRP A 245 76.05 38.24 47.16
N ASN A 246 75.94 37.59 45.99
CA ASN A 246 77.06 37.50 45.06
C ASN A 246 77.38 38.82 44.34
N ASN A 247 76.44 39.76 44.29
CA ASN A 247 76.62 41.07 43.66
C ASN A 247 77.15 42.14 44.62
N GLU A 248 77.08 41.89 45.93
CA GLU A 248 77.59 42.78 46.98
C GLU A 248 79.03 42.43 47.42
N ILE A 249 79.67 41.43 46.81
CA ILE A 249 81.10 41.16 47.03
C ILE A 249 81.91 42.15 46.17
N PRO A 250 82.60 43.16 46.76
CA PRO A 250 83.50 44.00 46.00
C PRO A 250 84.71 43.18 45.52
N GLU A 251 85.04 43.31 44.24
CA GLU A 251 86.38 42.99 43.73
C GLU A 251 87.40 43.90 44.42
N SER A 252 87.93 43.46 45.56
CA SER A 252 89.13 44.03 46.17
C SER A 252 90.01 42.92 46.75
N THR A 253 91.06 42.54 46.03
CA THR A 253 92.49 42.64 46.41
C THR A 253 93.31 41.75 45.48
N ALA A 254 94.04 42.41 44.56
CA ALA A 254 95.46 42.14 44.36
C ALA A 254 96.24 42.68 45.57
#